data_AF-A0A1S3KAY0-F1
#
_entry.id   AF-A0A1S3KAY0-F1
#
_cell.length_a   1.000
_cell.length_b   1.000
_cell.length_c   1.000
_cell.angle_alpha   90.00
_cell.angle_beta   90.00
_cell.angle_gamma   90.00
#
_symmetry.space_group_name_H-M   'P 1'
#
loop_
_entity.id
_entity.type
_entity.pdbx_description
1 polymer ?
#
loop_
_entity_poly.entity_id
_entity_poly.type
_entity_poly.pdbx_seq_one_letter_code
_entity_poly.pdbx_strand_id
1 'polypeptide(L)'
;YTLSTFAEARKTFYDYDPFRGQHIDGPQYGQAPMPWQIPCEPQQLFLTHTKYLKVPHTSDIIPCFRCQRRGWLRCGRCRGRGQVRCNSCGGDGRKRVYRQKEWQDVRCGSCGGDGRKRCLTCGGDGRVTCSKCKGYRDLERYVKLAVIFTNHVEDYILEETDMPDELVRDVGGIIIFEQVLPQVWPVTQYPVPQINQNSVALVEKHSRAFPNERQLMQKQELRAVPVSEVNYTWKEVNTRFWVYGNERQVYAPDYPQQCCWGCEIL
;
A
#
# COMPACT_ATOMS: atom_id res chain seq x y z
N TYR A 1 9.66 -1.02 26.47
CA TYR A 1 10.91 -1.22 25.71
C TYR A 1 10.53 -1.59 24.29
N THR A 2 11.12 -0.94 23.30
CA THR A 2 10.78 -1.16 21.88
C THR A 2 12.06 -1.39 21.10
N LEU A 3 12.07 -2.42 20.26
CA LEU A 3 13.14 -2.75 19.34
C LEU A 3 12.64 -2.63 17.91
N SER A 4 13.34 -1.85 17.11
CA SER A 4 13.12 -1.67 15.68
C SER A 4 14.31 -2.21 14.91
N THR A 5 14.12 -3.22 14.06
CA THR A 5 15.12 -3.73 13.12
C THR A 5 14.78 -3.26 11.72
N PHE A 6 15.64 -2.42 11.16
CA PHE A 6 15.52 -1.94 9.79
C PHE A 6 16.35 -2.80 8.84
N ALA A 7 15.69 -3.45 7.89
CA ALA A 7 16.30 -4.42 7.00
C ALA A 7 15.91 -4.18 5.54
N GLU A 8 16.74 -4.72 4.66
CA GLU A 8 16.60 -4.60 3.21
C GLU A 8 16.47 -5.98 2.57
N ALA A 9 15.48 -6.14 1.69
CA ALA A 9 15.33 -7.30 0.83
C ALA A 9 15.29 -6.87 -0.64
N ARG A 10 15.73 -7.76 -1.54
CA ARG A 10 15.76 -7.48 -2.99
C ARG A 10 15.05 -8.57 -3.78
N LYS A 11 14.21 -8.15 -4.73
CA LYS A 11 13.48 -9.05 -5.64
C LYS A 11 13.55 -8.53 -7.07
N THR A 12 13.71 -9.42 -8.04
CA THR A 12 13.77 -9.08 -9.46
C THR A 12 12.60 -9.70 -10.23
N PHE A 13 12.09 -8.96 -11.22
CA PHE A 13 11.03 -9.41 -12.13
C PHE A 13 11.09 -8.62 -13.44
N TYR A 14 10.46 -9.13 -14.49
CA TYR A 14 10.37 -8.40 -15.75
C TYR A 14 9.31 -7.30 -15.69
N ASP A 15 9.64 -6.13 -16.23
CA ASP A 15 8.69 -5.05 -16.51
C ASP A 15 8.84 -4.56 -17.96
N TYR A 16 7.85 -3.80 -18.43
CA TYR A 16 7.75 -3.42 -19.83
C TYR A 16 7.15 -2.04 -20.06
N ASP A 17 7.86 -1.25 -20.86
CA ASP A 17 7.43 0.08 -21.31
C ASP A 17 7.22 0.12 -22.84
N PRO A 18 6.35 1.01 -23.36
CA PRO A 18 6.24 1.24 -24.80
C PRO A 18 7.58 1.66 -25.40
N PHE A 19 8.03 0.97 -26.44
CA PHE A 19 9.19 1.39 -27.20
C PHE A 19 8.80 2.44 -28.24
N ARG A 20 9.29 3.68 -28.08
CA ARG A 20 9.00 4.84 -28.93
C ARG A 20 10.17 5.25 -29.83
N GLY A 21 11.22 4.44 -29.89
CA GLY A 21 12.49 4.80 -30.53
C GLY A 21 13.52 5.42 -29.58
N GLN A 22 13.30 5.35 -28.26
CA GLN A 22 14.29 5.78 -27.27
C GLN A 22 15.57 4.91 -27.33
N HIS A 23 16.67 5.41 -26.75
CA HIS A 23 17.86 4.59 -26.52
C HIS A 23 17.57 3.51 -25.48
N ILE A 24 18.15 2.31 -25.68
CA ILE A 24 17.89 1.12 -24.86
C ILE A 24 19.21 0.61 -24.31
N ASP A 25 19.32 0.54 -22.99
CA ASP A 25 20.48 0.00 -22.29
C ASP A 25 20.41 -1.53 -22.20
N GLY A 26 20.85 -2.19 -23.28
CA GLY A 26 20.89 -3.65 -23.40
C GLY A 26 22.27 -4.26 -23.15
N PRO A 27 22.40 -5.59 -23.27
CA PRO A 27 23.63 -6.34 -22.97
C PRO A 27 24.85 -5.93 -23.81
N GLN A 28 24.64 -5.26 -24.94
CA GLN A 28 25.71 -4.73 -25.77
C GLN A 28 26.51 -3.59 -25.10
N TYR A 29 25.98 -2.98 -24.04
CA TYR A 29 26.63 -1.90 -23.29
C TYR A 29 27.32 -2.36 -22.01
N GLY A 30 27.22 -3.65 -21.66
CA GLY A 30 27.88 -4.20 -20.48
C GLY A 30 27.21 -5.47 -19.94
N GLN A 31 27.83 -6.07 -18.93
CA GLN A 31 27.25 -7.19 -18.19
C GLN A 31 26.27 -6.66 -17.13
N ALA A 32 25.08 -7.25 -17.05
CA ALA A 32 24.10 -6.91 -16.03
C ALA A 32 24.66 -7.19 -14.61
N PRO A 33 24.61 -6.21 -13.69
CA PRO A 33 25.08 -6.40 -12.33
C PRO A 33 24.13 -7.33 -11.54
N MET A 34 24.68 -8.02 -10.55
CA MET A 34 23.88 -8.79 -9.59
C MET A 34 22.99 -7.84 -8.77
N PRO A 35 21.82 -8.30 -8.26
CA PRO A 35 20.87 -7.44 -7.57
C PRO A 35 21.49 -6.60 -6.46
N TRP A 36 22.43 -7.14 -5.67
CA TRP A 36 23.10 -6.46 -4.55
C TRP A 36 24.25 -5.53 -4.95
N GLN A 37 24.74 -5.59 -6.20
CA GLN A 37 25.77 -4.67 -6.72
C GLN A 37 25.17 -3.33 -7.15
N ILE A 38 23.84 -3.23 -7.27
CA ILE A 38 23.14 -2.00 -7.64
C ILE A 38 23.03 -1.10 -6.40
N PRO A 39 23.61 0.11 -6.38
CA PRO A 39 23.49 0.98 -5.23
C PRO A 39 22.03 1.44 -5.04
N CYS A 40 21.54 1.37 -3.81
CA CYS A 40 20.22 1.85 -3.44
C CYS A 40 20.22 2.14 -1.94
N GLU A 41 20.07 3.40 -1.58
CA GLU A 41 19.94 3.83 -0.18
C GLU A 41 18.47 3.97 0.21
N PRO A 42 18.10 3.76 1.48
CA PRO A 42 16.75 4.05 1.96
C PRO A 42 16.44 5.55 1.83
N GLN A 43 15.17 5.91 1.73
CA GLN A 43 14.76 7.32 1.76
C GLN A 43 14.95 7.92 3.16
N GLN A 44 14.65 7.11 4.18
CA GLN A 44 14.81 7.46 5.58
C GLN A 44 14.99 6.15 6.37
N LEU A 45 15.84 6.16 7.39
CA LEU A 45 15.98 5.01 8.29
C LEU A 45 14.68 4.77 9.06
N PHE A 46 14.36 3.49 9.31
CA PHE A 46 13.16 3.04 10.03
C PHE A 46 11.82 3.35 9.35
N LEU A 47 11.82 3.80 8.09
CA LEU A 47 10.62 3.96 7.28
C LEU A 47 10.44 2.75 6.34
N THR A 48 9.36 2.00 6.50
CA THR A 48 9.02 0.90 5.58
C THR A 48 8.61 1.47 4.22
N HIS A 49 9.36 1.14 3.16
CA HIS A 49 9.06 1.57 1.81
C HIS A 49 9.71 0.64 0.76
N THR A 50 9.27 0.74 -0.49
CA THR A 50 9.88 0.01 -1.61
C THR A 50 10.34 0.99 -2.69
N LYS A 51 11.58 0.83 -3.17
CA LYS A 51 12.11 1.54 -4.34
C LYS A 51 12.18 0.57 -5.52
N TYR A 52 11.85 1.07 -6.71
CA TYR A 52 11.96 0.30 -7.95
C TYR A 52 13.05 0.89 -8.84
N LEU A 53 13.98 0.05 -9.25
CA LEU A 53 15.08 0.41 -10.13
C LEU A 53 15.04 -0.47 -11.37
N LYS A 54 15.51 0.07 -12.49
CA LYS A 54 15.77 -0.72 -13.69
C LYS A 54 17.19 -1.29 -13.57
N VAL A 55 17.35 -2.59 -13.81
CA VAL A 55 18.67 -3.24 -13.77
C VAL A 55 19.45 -2.84 -15.03
N PRO A 56 20.66 -2.26 -14.90
CA PRO A 56 21.48 -1.88 -16.04
C PRO A 56 21.76 -3.03 -17.00
N HIS A 57 21.88 -2.71 -18.29
CA HIS A 57 22.23 -3.63 -19.37
C HIS A 57 21.28 -4.84 -19.55
N THR A 58 20.06 -4.77 -19.02
CA THR A 58 19.05 -5.86 -19.16
C THR A 58 17.95 -5.55 -20.16
N SER A 59 18.01 -4.39 -20.81
CA SER A 59 16.91 -3.93 -21.65
C SER A 59 16.97 -4.57 -23.03
N ASP A 60 15.82 -4.99 -23.54
CA ASP A 60 15.70 -5.53 -24.89
C ASP A 60 14.37 -5.14 -25.54
N ILE A 61 14.36 -5.05 -26.87
CA ILE A 61 13.15 -4.71 -27.62
C ILE A 61 12.44 -5.99 -28.01
N ILE A 62 11.19 -6.13 -27.57
CA ILE A 62 10.35 -7.27 -27.90
C ILE A 62 9.08 -6.82 -28.64
N PRO A 63 8.50 -7.69 -29.49
CA PRO A 63 7.14 -7.48 -30.00
C PRO A 63 6.16 -7.27 -28.83
N CYS A 64 5.23 -6.32 -28.97
CA CYS A 64 4.13 -6.22 -28.00
C CYS A 64 3.30 -7.50 -28.01
N PHE A 65 3.42 -8.31 -26.96
CA PHE A 65 2.70 -9.57 -26.81
C PHE A 65 1.18 -9.38 -26.75
N ARG A 66 0.69 -8.21 -26.31
CA ARG A 66 -0.74 -7.91 -26.21
C ARG A 66 -1.40 -7.70 -27.58
N CYS A 67 -0.73 -7.02 -28.52
CA CYS A 67 -1.31 -6.72 -29.84
C CYS A 67 -0.57 -7.39 -31.00
N GLN A 68 0.46 -8.20 -30.72
CA GLN A 68 1.29 -8.89 -31.70
C GLN A 68 1.80 -7.94 -32.79
N ARG A 69 2.47 -6.86 -32.39
CA ARG A 69 2.97 -5.77 -33.27
C ARG A 69 1.91 -5.03 -34.11
N ARG A 70 0.60 -5.22 -33.89
CA ARG A 70 -0.44 -4.48 -34.63
C ARG A 70 -0.56 -3.02 -34.21
N GLY A 71 -0.26 -2.70 -32.95
CA GLY A 71 -0.45 -1.37 -32.35
C GLY A 71 -1.90 -1.09 -31.91
N TRP A 72 -2.85 -1.94 -32.26
CA TRP A 72 -4.26 -1.81 -31.91
C TRP A 72 -4.89 -3.18 -31.61
N LEU A 73 -6.04 -3.16 -30.93
CA LEU A 73 -6.89 -4.31 -30.67
C LEU A 73 -8.24 -4.10 -31.35
N ARG A 74 -8.88 -5.18 -31.78
CA ARG A 74 -10.25 -5.11 -32.31
C ARG A 74 -11.16 -4.56 -31.23
N CYS A 75 -11.94 -3.53 -31.56
CA CYS A 75 -12.87 -2.95 -30.60
C CYS A 75 -13.89 -4.02 -30.17
N GLY A 76 -13.88 -4.39 -28.88
CA GLY A 76 -14.78 -5.40 -28.33
C GLY A 76 -16.25 -5.01 -28.43
N ARG A 77 -16.55 -3.71 -28.23
CA ARG A 77 -17.93 -3.20 -28.23
C ARG A 77 -18.63 -3.33 -29.59
N CYS A 78 -17.95 -2.99 -30.68
CA CYS A 78 -18.51 -3.11 -32.04
C CYS A 78 -18.02 -4.35 -32.79
N ARG A 79 -17.18 -5.18 -32.18
CA ARG A 79 -16.50 -6.34 -32.81
C ARG A 79 -15.80 -5.97 -34.12
N GLY A 80 -15.16 -4.80 -34.15
CA GLY A 80 -14.45 -4.31 -35.35
C GLY A 80 -15.30 -3.63 -36.42
N ARG A 81 -16.63 -3.52 -36.25
CA ARG A 81 -17.51 -2.93 -37.27
C ARG A 81 -17.57 -1.40 -37.30
N GLY A 82 -16.96 -0.71 -36.33
CA GLY A 82 -17.08 0.74 -36.18
C GLY A 82 -18.44 1.25 -35.71
N GLN A 83 -19.48 0.42 -35.76
CA GLN A 83 -20.84 0.80 -35.37
C GLN A 83 -21.47 -0.21 -34.40
N VAL A 84 -22.39 0.27 -33.57
CA VAL A 84 -23.17 -0.53 -32.62
C VAL A 84 -24.66 -0.43 -32.94
N ARG A 85 -25.42 -1.47 -32.61
CA ARG A 85 -26.89 -1.49 -32.75
C ARG A 85 -27.46 -0.30 -31.97
N CYS A 86 -28.38 0.44 -32.59
CA CYS A 86 -29.07 1.52 -31.90
C CYS A 86 -30.03 0.92 -30.88
N ASN A 87 -29.72 1.06 -29.60
CA ASN A 87 -30.58 0.56 -28.52
C ASN A 87 -31.97 1.20 -28.55
N SER A 88 -32.06 2.46 -29.00
CA SER A 88 -33.34 3.16 -29.04
C SER A 88 -34.36 2.50 -29.97
N CYS A 89 -33.95 2.00 -31.14
CA CYS A 89 -34.85 1.36 -32.10
C CYS A 89 -34.61 -0.15 -32.25
N GLY A 90 -33.84 -0.75 -31.34
CA GLY A 90 -33.45 -2.15 -31.48
C GLY A 90 -32.83 -2.48 -32.83
N GLY A 91 -32.08 -1.58 -33.48
CA GLY A 91 -31.48 -1.90 -34.79
C GLY A 91 -32.34 -1.66 -36.03
N ASP A 92 -33.64 -1.40 -35.90
CA ASP A 92 -34.55 -1.37 -37.05
C ASP A 92 -34.55 -0.03 -37.81
N GLY A 93 -33.91 0.99 -37.24
CA GLY A 93 -33.92 2.35 -37.78
C GLY A 93 -35.26 3.07 -37.61
N ARG A 94 -36.32 2.38 -37.19
CA ARG A 94 -37.66 2.92 -36.98
C ARG A 94 -38.16 2.65 -35.56
N LYS A 95 -39.14 3.43 -35.11
CA LYS A 95 -39.83 3.24 -33.84
C LYS A 95 -41.32 3.35 -34.09
N ARG A 96 -42.11 2.48 -33.46
CA ARG A 96 -43.56 2.68 -33.34
C ARG A 96 -43.84 3.70 -32.26
N VAL A 97 -44.58 4.74 -32.62
CA VAL A 97 -45.08 5.75 -31.69
C VAL A 97 -46.59 5.86 -31.85
N TYR A 98 -47.29 6.02 -30.72
CA TYR A 98 -48.73 6.24 -30.73
C TYR A 98 -49.00 7.73 -30.80
N ARG A 99 -49.64 8.20 -31.88
CA ARG A 99 -49.98 9.61 -32.11
C ARG A 99 -51.33 9.69 -32.82
N GLN A 100 -52.15 10.69 -32.47
CA GLN A 100 -53.45 10.92 -33.10
C GLN A 100 -54.35 9.66 -33.15
N LYS A 101 -54.36 8.88 -32.05
CA LYS A 101 -55.11 7.62 -31.90
C LYS A 101 -54.66 6.45 -32.81
N GLU A 102 -53.54 6.57 -33.52
CA GLU A 102 -52.98 5.51 -34.38
C GLU A 102 -51.50 5.22 -34.07
N TRP A 103 -51.06 4.00 -34.42
CA TRP A 103 -49.65 3.61 -34.37
C TRP A 103 -48.94 3.98 -35.66
N GLN A 104 -47.90 4.82 -35.57
CA GLN A 104 -47.12 5.27 -36.71
C GLN A 104 -45.66 4.81 -36.58
N ASP A 105 -45.08 4.35 -37.69
CA ASP A 105 -43.65 4.06 -37.81
C ASP A 105 -42.88 5.33 -38.16
N VAL A 106 -42.11 5.83 -37.20
CA VAL A 106 -41.29 7.04 -37.40
C VAL A 106 -39.81 6.69 -37.45
N ARG A 107 -39.05 7.46 -38.23
CA ARG A 107 -37.59 7.36 -38.29
C ARG A 107 -37.00 7.56 -36.89
N CYS A 108 -36.12 6.67 -36.47
CA CYS A 108 -35.49 6.78 -35.18
C CYS A 108 -34.51 7.96 -35.16
N GLY A 109 -34.88 9.09 -34.54
CA GLY A 109 -34.04 10.27 -34.43
C GLY A 109 -32.68 10.01 -33.78
N SER A 110 -32.65 9.08 -32.82
CA SER A 110 -31.44 8.65 -32.11
C SER A 110 -30.31 8.17 -33.04
N CYS A 111 -30.65 7.50 -34.15
CA CYS A 111 -29.68 6.96 -35.12
C CYS A 111 -29.89 7.52 -36.53
N GLY A 112 -30.70 8.56 -36.68
CA GLY A 112 -31.06 9.08 -37.98
C GLY A 112 -31.60 8.02 -38.93
N GLY A 113 -32.35 7.02 -38.46
CA GLY A 113 -32.92 5.98 -39.34
C GLY A 113 -32.01 4.83 -39.74
N ASP A 114 -30.71 4.86 -39.42
CA ASP A 114 -29.76 3.84 -39.88
C ASP A 114 -29.84 2.52 -39.08
N GLY A 115 -30.52 2.55 -37.94
CA GLY A 115 -30.57 1.41 -37.01
C GLY A 115 -29.25 1.17 -36.26
N ARG A 116 -28.18 1.90 -36.60
CA ARG A 116 -26.86 1.79 -35.99
C ARG A 116 -26.32 3.16 -35.61
N LYS A 117 -25.40 3.17 -34.66
CA LYS A 117 -24.69 4.39 -34.26
C LYS A 117 -23.19 4.17 -34.32
N ARG A 118 -22.44 5.24 -34.60
CA ARG A 118 -20.98 5.27 -34.48
C ARG A 118 -20.58 4.74 -33.09
N CYS A 119 -19.66 3.79 -33.06
CA CYS A 119 -19.18 3.22 -31.82
C CYS A 119 -18.27 4.23 -31.13
N LEU A 120 -18.76 4.84 -30.05
CA LEU A 120 -18.02 5.85 -29.28
C LEU A 120 -16.69 5.33 -28.72
N THR A 121 -16.63 4.04 -28.37
CA THR A 121 -15.42 3.40 -27.79
C THR A 121 -14.24 3.37 -28.76
N CYS A 122 -14.49 3.32 -30.07
CA CYS A 122 -13.43 3.30 -31.09
C CYS A 122 -13.54 4.47 -32.08
N GLY A 123 -14.38 5.46 -31.79
CA GLY A 123 -14.62 6.57 -32.71
C GLY A 123 -15.04 6.13 -34.11
N GLY A 124 -15.67 4.97 -34.31
CA GLY A 124 -16.05 4.51 -35.65
C GLY A 124 -15.00 3.66 -36.40
N ASP A 125 -13.75 3.59 -35.92
CA ASP A 125 -12.67 2.92 -36.66
C ASP A 125 -12.73 1.39 -36.55
N GLY A 126 -13.48 0.88 -35.56
CA GLY A 126 -13.51 -0.55 -35.23
C GLY A 126 -12.25 -1.05 -34.52
N ARG A 127 -11.26 -0.18 -34.30
CA ARG A 127 -9.98 -0.48 -33.66
C ARG A 127 -9.82 0.39 -32.43
N VAL A 128 -9.21 -0.16 -31.38
CA VAL A 128 -8.80 0.61 -30.21
C VAL A 128 -7.29 0.53 -30.07
N THR A 129 -6.63 1.66 -29.86
CA THR A 129 -5.18 1.70 -29.68
C THR A 129 -4.77 0.77 -28.55
N CYS A 130 -3.71 -0.03 -28.77
CA CYS A 130 -3.24 -0.96 -27.75
C CYS A 130 -2.73 -0.18 -26.55
N SER A 131 -3.31 -0.40 -25.37
CA SER A 131 -2.94 0.35 -24.18
C SER A 131 -1.57 -0.05 -23.60
N LYS A 132 -1.06 -1.26 -23.91
CA LYS A 132 0.25 -1.73 -23.43
C LYS A 132 1.41 -1.09 -24.19
N CYS A 133 1.37 -1.11 -25.52
CA CYS A 133 2.41 -0.46 -26.36
C CYS A 133 2.02 0.94 -26.84
N LYS A 134 0.88 1.49 -26.42
CA LYS A 134 0.36 2.82 -26.81
C LYS A 134 0.37 3.10 -28.33
N GLY A 135 0.19 2.07 -29.16
CA GLY A 135 0.26 2.19 -30.63
C GLY A 135 1.62 1.91 -31.26
N TYR A 136 2.71 1.89 -30.49
CA TYR A 136 4.08 1.79 -30.99
C TYR A 136 4.54 0.38 -31.39
N ARG A 137 3.68 -0.64 -31.21
CA ARG A 137 3.85 -2.03 -31.68
C ARG A 137 4.92 -2.85 -30.93
N ASP A 138 5.95 -2.20 -30.40
CA ASP A 138 7.04 -2.83 -29.65
C ASP A 138 7.06 -2.36 -28.20
N LEU A 139 7.70 -3.17 -27.35
CA LEU A 139 7.92 -2.91 -25.94
C LEU A 139 9.41 -3.02 -25.65
N GLU A 140 9.89 -2.14 -24.80
CA GLU A 140 11.13 -2.34 -24.07
C GLU A 140 10.82 -3.28 -22.89
N ARG A 141 11.46 -4.44 -22.87
CA ARG A 141 11.48 -5.35 -21.73
C ARG A 141 12.77 -5.12 -20.96
N TYR A 142 12.72 -5.15 -19.64
CA TYR A 142 13.91 -5.05 -18.78
C TYR A 142 13.67 -5.77 -17.46
N VAL A 143 14.75 -6.08 -16.74
CA VAL A 143 14.65 -6.57 -15.37
C VAL A 143 14.47 -5.38 -14.44
N LYS A 144 13.39 -5.39 -13.67
CA LYS A 144 13.09 -4.43 -12.61
C LYS A 144 13.49 -5.02 -11.26
N LEU A 145 14.25 -4.26 -10.51
CA LEU A 145 14.66 -4.56 -9.14
C LEU A 145 13.74 -3.81 -8.17
N ALA A 146 13.04 -4.55 -7.31
CA ALA A 146 12.41 -4.01 -6.11
C ALA A 146 13.39 -4.12 -4.94
N VAL A 147 13.74 -2.97 -4.37
CA VAL A 147 14.50 -2.86 -3.12
C VAL A 147 13.50 -2.52 -2.03
N ILE A 148 13.24 -3.47 -1.15
CA ILE A 148 12.22 -3.42 -0.11
C ILE A 148 12.92 -3.13 1.21
N PHE A 149 12.62 -1.99 1.81
CA PHE A 149 13.07 -1.62 3.13
C PHE A 149 11.92 -1.84 4.11
N THR A 150 12.17 -2.63 5.15
CA THR A 150 11.16 -2.99 6.16
C THR A 150 11.67 -2.58 7.53
N ASN A 151 10.84 -1.89 8.30
CA ASN A 151 11.07 -1.67 9.72
C ASN A 151 10.25 -2.68 10.53
N HIS A 152 10.93 -3.67 11.09
CA HIS A 152 10.32 -4.66 11.98
C HIS A 152 10.35 -4.13 13.40
N VAL A 153 9.17 -3.81 13.94
CA VAL A 153 9.02 -3.23 15.28
C VAL A 153 8.39 -4.28 16.19
N GLU A 154 9.01 -4.48 17.35
CA GLU A 154 8.47 -5.30 18.43
C GLU A 154 8.69 -4.59 19.76
N ASP A 155 7.72 -4.71 20.65
CA ASP A 155 7.75 -4.07 21.96
C ASP A 155 7.49 -5.05 23.11
N TYR A 156 7.97 -4.66 24.28
CA TYR A 156 7.62 -5.24 25.56
C TYR A 156 7.16 -4.12 26.47
N ILE A 157 5.94 -4.24 26.98
CA ILE A 157 5.32 -3.29 27.89
C ILE A 157 5.32 -3.93 29.28
N LEU A 158 5.78 -3.16 30.26
CA LEU A 158 5.65 -3.52 31.66
C LEU A 158 4.67 -2.52 32.26
N GLU A 159 3.42 -2.96 32.41
CA GLU A 159 2.35 -2.28 33.12
C GLU A 159 2.06 -3.12 34.38
N GLU A 160 2.00 -2.47 35.55
CA GLU A 160 1.84 -3.16 36.84
C GLU A 160 0.43 -2.97 37.42
N THR A 161 -0.41 -2.15 36.80
CA THR A 161 -1.81 -1.93 37.19
C THR A 161 -2.76 -2.86 36.42
N ASP A 162 -4.07 -2.66 36.58
CA ASP A 162 -5.09 -3.39 35.82
C ASP A 162 -5.46 -2.68 34.50
N MET A 163 -4.61 -1.77 34.01
CA MET A 163 -4.82 -1.04 32.77
C MET A 163 -4.38 -1.90 31.57
N PRO A 164 -5.14 -1.95 30.48
CA PRO A 164 -4.71 -2.70 29.29
C PRO A 164 -3.42 -2.14 28.66
N ASP A 165 -2.43 -3.02 28.46
CA ASP A 165 -1.12 -2.69 27.86
C ASP A 165 -1.23 -1.95 26.52
N GLU A 166 -2.25 -2.26 25.71
CA GLU A 166 -2.45 -1.65 24.39
C GLU A 166 -2.63 -0.13 24.48
N LEU A 167 -3.22 0.37 25.57
CA LEU A 167 -3.39 1.81 25.80
C LEU A 167 -2.05 2.53 25.99
N VAL A 168 -1.03 1.82 26.47
CA VAL A 168 0.31 2.36 26.71
C VAL A 168 1.09 2.52 25.40
N ARG A 169 0.74 1.77 24.33
CA ARG A 169 1.44 1.84 23.04
C ARG A 169 1.33 3.21 22.39
N ASP A 170 0.12 3.74 22.37
CA ASP A 170 -0.24 4.87 21.51
C ASP A 170 -0.09 6.25 22.17
N VAL A 171 0.24 6.29 23.46
CA VAL A 171 0.46 7.54 24.21
C VAL A 171 1.92 7.94 24.29
N GLY A 172 2.19 9.22 24.51
CA GLY A 172 3.52 9.74 24.76
C GLY A 172 4.07 9.35 26.13
N GLY A 173 5.39 9.38 26.25
CA GLY A 173 6.10 9.13 27.50
C GLY A 173 7.45 9.84 27.52
N ILE A 174 8.25 9.56 28.54
CA ILE A 174 9.62 10.05 28.68
C ILE A 174 10.58 8.99 28.15
N ILE A 175 11.42 9.36 27.18
CA ILE A 175 12.49 8.48 26.70
C ILE A 175 13.59 8.46 27.75
N ILE A 176 13.75 7.30 28.41
CA ILE A 176 14.80 7.06 29.41
C ILE A 176 16.11 6.73 28.72
N PHE A 177 16.03 5.95 27.64
CA PHE A 177 17.20 5.50 26.88
C PHE A 177 16.81 5.31 25.42
N GLU A 178 17.70 5.72 24.52
CA GLU A 178 17.59 5.50 23.09
C GLU A 178 18.97 5.17 22.52
N GLN A 179 19.01 4.21 21.61
CA GLN A 179 20.23 3.88 20.88
C GLN A 179 19.91 3.47 19.45
N VAL A 180 20.73 3.95 18.51
CA VAL A 180 20.66 3.62 17.08
C VAL A 180 22.04 3.15 16.62
N LEU A 181 22.16 1.87 16.23
CA LEU A 181 23.41 1.23 15.81
C LEU A 181 23.15 0.20 14.70
N PRO A 182 24.16 -0.23 13.92
CA PRO A 182 24.01 -1.35 12.98
C PRO A 182 23.47 -2.62 13.64
N GLN A 183 23.90 -2.86 14.89
CA GLN A 183 23.36 -3.86 15.79
C GLN A 183 23.39 -3.27 17.22
N VAL A 184 22.28 -3.36 17.94
CA VAL A 184 22.18 -2.83 19.31
C VAL A 184 22.61 -3.89 20.33
N TRP A 185 23.07 -3.43 21.49
CA TRP A 185 23.36 -4.29 22.63
C TRP A 185 22.15 -4.33 23.57
N PRO A 186 21.73 -5.49 24.09
CA PRO A 186 20.64 -5.54 25.06
C PRO A 186 20.91 -4.67 26.28
N VAL A 187 19.86 -4.07 26.82
CA VAL A 187 19.88 -3.42 28.12
C VAL A 187 19.99 -4.51 29.18
N THR A 188 21.02 -4.46 30.03
CA THR A 188 21.30 -5.53 31.02
C THR A 188 21.44 -5.02 32.46
N GLN A 189 21.56 -3.71 32.65
CA GLN A 189 21.84 -3.08 33.95
C GLN A 189 20.74 -2.09 34.37
N TYR A 190 19.55 -2.18 33.78
CA TYR A 190 18.42 -1.36 34.22
C TYR A 190 17.90 -1.88 35.58
N PRO A 191 17.45 -1.00 36.50
CA PRO A 191 16.99 -1.42 37.83
C PRO A 191 15.84 -2.42 37.82
N VAL A 192 15.03 -2.44 36.76
CA VAL A 192 13.89 -3.37 36.62
C VAL A 192 14.33 -4.63 35.85
N PRO A 193 14.38 -5.82 36.49
CA PRO A 193 14.89 -7.05 35.88
C PRO A 193 14.14 -7.50 34.62
N GLN A 194 12.82 -7.30 34.58
CA GLN A 194 11.96 -7.68 33.45
C GLN A 194 12.36 -6.94 32.17
N ILE A 195 12.78 -5.67 32.28
CA ILE A 195 13.27 -4.89 31.14
C ILE A 195 14.56 -5.49 30.60
N ASN A 196 15.47 -5.89 31.47
CA ASN A 196 16.73 -6.51 31.04
C ASN A 196 16.50 -7.84 30.32
N GLN A 197 15.65 -8.71 30.90
CA GLN A 197 15.32 -10.02 30.33
C GLN A 197 14.66 -9.89 28.96
N ASN A 198 13.67 -8.98 28.83
CA ASN A 198 12.95 -8.80 27.57
C ASN A 198 13.80 -8.08 26.51
N SER A 199 14.70 -7.18 26.91
CA SER A 199 15.66 -6.58 25.97
C SER A 199 16.56 -7.65 25.37
N VAL A 200 17.11 -8.58 26.18
CA VAL A 200 17.90 -9.72 25.69
C VAL A 200 17.07 -10.60 24.76
N ALA A 201 15.88 -11.02 25.19
CA ALA A 201 15.03 -11.90 24.41
C ALA A 201 14.65 -11.32 23.03
N LEU A 202 14.28 -10.04 22.97
CA LEU A 202 13.91 -9.38 21.72
C LEU A 202 15.11 -9.19 20.78
N VAL A 203 16.27 -8.79 21.30
CA VAL A 203 17.49 -8.65 20.48
C VAL A 203 17.92 -10.01 19.91
N GLU A 204 17.89 -11.06 20.73
CA GLU A 204 18.20 -12.43 20.28
C GLU A 204 17.19 -12.92 19.23
N LYS A 205 15.90 -12.69 19.46
CA LYS A 205 14.84 -13.04 18.51
C LYS A 205 15.05 -12.36 17.16
N HIS A 206 15.26 -11.05 17.15
CA HIS A 206 15.47 -10.27 15.93
C HIS A 206 16.74 -10.70 15.17
N SER A 207 17.78 -11.18 15.86
CA SER A 207 19.01 -11.65 15.22
C SER A 207 18.80 -12.85 14.28
N ARG A 208 17.69 -13.59 14.43
CA ARG A 208 17.40 -14.82 13.66
C ARG A 208 16.08 -14.74 12.87
N ALA A 209 15.25 -13.74 13.12
CA ALA A 209 13.89 -13.67 12.57
C ALA A 209 13.84 -13.42 11.05
N PHE A 210 14.86 -12.77 10.48
CA PHE A 210 14.82 -12.26 9.09
C PHE A 210 15.99 -12.78 8.22
N PRO A 211 16.13 -14.10 8.01
CA PRO A 211 17.30 -14.69 7.34
C PRO A 211 17.46 -14.31 5.86
N ASN A 212 16.38 -13.86 5.20
CA ASN A 212 16.39 -13.46 3.80
C ASN A 212 16.53 -11.94 3.61
N GLU A 213 16.78 -11.21 4.68
CA GLU A 213 16.91 -9.76 4.68
C GLU A 213 18.29 -9.36 5.20
N ARG A 214 18.85 -8.29 4.65
CA ARG A 214 20.09 -7.69 5.14
C ARG A 214 19.74 -6.62 6.17
N GLN A 215 20.04 -6.86 7.44
CA GLN A 215 19.91 -5.83 8.48
C GLN A 215 20.83 -4.65 8.14
N LEU A 216 20.27 -3.44 8.18
CA LEU A 216 21.00 -2.20 7.96
C LEU A 216 21.27 -1.48 9.28
N MET A 217 20.23 -1.33 10.11
CA MET A 217 20.27 -0.60 11.38
C MET A 217 19.27 -1.19 12.36
N GLN A 218 19.55 -1.01 13.64
CA GLN A 218 18.61 -1.25 14.74
C GLN A 218 18.47 0.01 15.59
N LYS A 219 17.26 0.25 16.07
CA LYS A 219 16.93 1.26 17.08
C LYS A 219 16.31 0.55 18.27
N GLN A 220 16.77 0.84 19.47
CA GLN A 220 16.10 0.44 20.70
C GLN A 220 15.74 1.67 21.52
N GLU A 221 14.59 1.60 22.18
CA GLU A 221 14.04 2.69 22.97
C GLU A 221 13.45 2.13 24.27
N LEU A 222 13.85 2.72 25.40
CA LEU A 222 13.21 2.54 26.68
C LEU A 222 12.43 3.81 27.00
N ARG A 223 11.11 3.69 26.98
CA ARG A 223 10.17 4.77 27.26
C ARG A 223 9.40 4.44 28.53
N ALA A 224 9.32 5.39 29.46
CA ALA A 224 8.42 5.35 30.60
C ALA A 224 7.17 6.18 30.32
N VAL A 225 6.01 5.58 30.53
CA VAL A 225 4.72 6.25 30.39
C VAL A 225 4.19 6.52 31.81
N PRO A 226 3.89 7.77 32.18
CA PRO A 226 3.29 8.05 33.48
C PRO A 226 1.87 7.46 33.51
N VAL A 227 1.55 6.74 34.57
CA VAL A 227 0.22 6.18 34.84
C VAL A 227 -0.13 6.53 36.28
N SER A 228 -1.32 7.06 36.50
CA SER A 228 -1.87 7.38 37.82
C SER A 228 -3.22 6.69 37.97
N GLU A 229 -3.28 5.72 38.89
CA GLU A 229 -4.54 5.09 39.30
C GLU A 229 -5.20 5.95 40.39
N VAL A 230 -6.44 6.36 40.13
CA VAL A 230 -7.23 7.20 41.04
C VAL A 230 -8.37 6.37 41.60
N ASN A 231 -8.28 6.06 42.88
CA ASN A 231 -9.36 5.43 43.63
C ASN A 231 -10.34 6.49 44.14
N TYR A 232 -11.64 6.31 43.91
CA TYR A 232 -12.67 7.24 44.35
C TYR A 232 -13.94 6.54 44.81
N THR A 233 -14.70 7.23 45.66
CA THR A 233 -16.00 6.77 46.15
C THR A 233 -17.09 7.67 45.59
N TRP A 234 -18.08 7.09 44.93
CA TRP A 234 -19.25 7.81 44.42
C TRP A 234 -20.53 7.10 44.84
N LYS A 235 -21.40 7.81 45.59
CA LYS A 235 -22.67 7.26 46.11
C LYS A 235 -22.51 5.85 46.70
N GLU A 236 -21.52 5.70 47.60
CA GLU A 236 -21.17 4.44 48.29
C GLU A 236 -20.53 3.35 47.42
N VAL A 237 -20.33 3.58 46.12
CA VAL A 237 -19.59 2.70 45.23
C VAL A 237 -18.12 3.11 45.19
N ASN A 238 -17.23 2.22 45.61
CA ASN A 238 -15.79 2.36 45.42
C ASN A 238 -15.42 1.89 44.01
N THR A 239 -14.76 2.74 43.26
CA THR A 239 -14.33 2.47 41.89
C THR A 239 -13.03 3.23 41.60
N ARG A 240 -12.48 3.03 40.41
CA ARG A 240 -11.19 3.58 40.00
C ARG A 240 -11.16 3.94 38.53
N PHE A 241 -10.24 4.82 38.19
CA PHE A 241 -9.89 5.15 36.81
C PHE A 241 -8.38 5.44 36.72
N TRP A 242 -7.86 5.44 35.50
CA TRP A 242 -6.46 5.71 35.21
C TRP A 242 -6.32 6.98 34.40
N VAL A 243 -5.33 7.79 34.74
CA VAL A 243 -4.82 8.87 33.90
C VAL A 243 -3.44 8.49 33.42
N TYR A 244 -3.21 8.46 32.11
CA TYR A 244 -1.98 7.93 31.53
C TYR A 244 -1.48 8.74 30.35
N GLY A 245 -0.18 8.60 30.07
CA GLY A 245 0.48 9.31 28.99
C GLY A 245 0.75 10.78 29.27
N ASN A 246 1.63 11.37 28.47
CA ASN A 246 1.88 12.82 28.54
C ASN A 246 0.65 13.64 28.10
N GLU A 247 -0.24 13.03 27.31
CA GLU A 247 -1.50 13.58 26.83
C GLU A 247 -2.61 13.55 27.90
N ARG A 248 -2.37 12.87 29.04
CA ARG A 248 -3.34 12.71 30.14
C ARG A 248 -4.64 12.04 29.70
N GLN A 249 -4.53 10.99 28.89
CA GLN A 249 -5.68 10.17 28.51
C GLN A 249 -6.31 9.52 29.74
N VAL A 250 -7.64 9.31 29.69
CA VAL A 250 -8.40 8.72 30.80
C VAL A 250 -8.96 7.36 30.39
N TYR A 251 -8.76 6.36 31.25
CA TYR A 251 -9.39 5.05 31.11
C TYR A 251 -10.25 4.78 32.36
N ALA A 252 -11.56 4.64 32.17
CA ALA A 252 -12.53 4.50 33.27
C ALA A 252 -13.58 3.42 32.92
N PRO A 253 -13.21 2.13 32.93
CA PRO A 253 -14.11 1.04 32.54
C PRO A 253 -15.33 0.92 33.47
N ASP A 254 -15.13 1.21 34.76
CA ASP A 254 -16.12 1.07 35.82
C ASP A 254 -16.81 2.40 36.17
N TYR A 255 -16.92 3.31 35.18
CA TYR A 255 -17.54 4.62 35.40
C TYR A 255 -19.03 4.46 35.79
N PRO A 256 -19.47 4.97 36.96
CA PRO A 256 -20.76 4.63 37.56
C PRO A 256 -21.97 5.25 36.84
N GLN A 257 -21.77 6.19 35.92
CA GLN A 257 -22.83 6.73 35.06
C GLN A 257 -22.63 6.30 33.61
N GLN A 258 -22.96 5.04 33.30
CA GLN A 258 -22.92 4.52 31.92
C GLN A 258 -24.11 4.98 31.05
N CYS A 259 -25.11 5.65 31.64
CA CYS A 259 -26.37 6.00 30.98
C CYS A 259 -26.64 7.52 31.02
N CYS A 260 -25.71 8.32 30.52
CA CYS A 260 -25.99 9.69 30.08
C CYS A 260 -25.68 9.79 28.60
N TRP A 261 -26.71 10.05 27.79
CA TRP A 261 -26.58 10.28 26.35
C TRP A 261 -25.70 11.51 26.12
N GLY A 262 -24.40 11.28 25.84
CA GLY A 262 -23.46 12.33 25.43
C GLY A 262 -22.53 12.90 26.50
N CYS A 263 -22.29 12.21 27.62
CA CYS A 263 -21.22 12.62 28.55
C CYS A 263 -19.91 11.89 28.19
N GLU A 264 -18.99 12.61 27.57
CA GLU A 264 -17.58 12.20 27.48
C GLU A 264 -16.86 12.59 28.78
N ILE A 265 -16.02 11.67 29.28
CA ILE A 265 -15.04 12.00 30.32
C ILE A 265 -13.99 12.86 29.61
N LEU A 266 -13.99 14.18 29.92
CA LEU A 266 -13.03 15.15 29.41
C LEU A 266 -11.63 14.93 29.98
#